data_AF-A0A379Y414-F1
#
_entry.id   AF-A0A379Y414-F1
#
_cell.length_a   1.000
_cell.length_b   1.000
_cell.length_c   1.000
_cell.angle_alpha   90.00
_cell.angle_beta   90.00
_cell.angle_gamma   90.00
#
_symmetry.space_group_name_H-M   'P 1'
#
loop_
_entity.id
_entity.type
_entity.pdbx_description
1 polymer ?
#
loop_
_entity_poly.entity_id
_entity_poly.type
_entity_poly.pdbx_seq_one_letter_code
_entity_poly.pdbx_strand_id
1 'polypeptide(L)'
;MKLRGNLQAPQLLADLTASGLQWQALRINRVKIDGDVRSTDQIQGQLAVRVEQLKQDALEVSLLTLDAKGSEKQHQLQLKIDGKPVSGQLALQGSFDRQQQRWRGNLNNTRFDTPVGEWRLTRAIALDYLNAEQKISVGPHCWQNPNAELCVPKTIEAGQSGQASVVLNRFDLAMIKPFLGPETALSGVFTGRADVSWKPAARCRRRKSRSPATASRWCSRCRATRCRSPSIRWPSTPA
;
A
#
# COMPACT_ATOMS: atom_id res chain seq x y z
N MET A 1 -22.70 9.72 16.92
CA MET A 1 -22.68 8.25 16.81
C MET A 1 -23.80 7.66 17.67
N LYS A 2 -24.60 6.75 17.13
CA LYS A 2 -25.70 6.09 17.86
C LYS A 2 -25.54 4.57 17.67
N LEU A 3 -25.61 3.81 18.77
CA LEU A 3 -25.69 2.35 18.73
C LEU A 3 -27.16 1.96 18.95
N ARG A 4 -27.71 1.12 18.07
CA ARG A 4 -29.10 0.63 18.13
C ARG A 4 -29.13 -0.89 17.92
N GLY A 5 -30.28 -1.53 18.15
CA GLY A 5 -30.44 -2.98 18.05
C GLY A 5 -30.32 -3.70 19.40
N ASN A 6 -30.76 -4.96 19.45
CA ASN A 6 -30.52 -5.81 20.62
C ASN A 6 -29.09 -6.41 20.53
N LEU A 7 -28.59 -7.01 21.63
CA LEU A 7 -27.24 -7.60 21.68
C LEU A 7 -26.98 -8.67 20.60
N GLN A 8 -28.03 -9.27 20.03
CA GLN A 8 -27.96 -10.32 19.01
C GLN A 8 -27.85 -9.75 17.59
N ALA A 9 -28.25 -8.49 17.39
CA ALA A 9 -28.28 -7.80 16.11
C ALA A 9 -27.83 -6.34 16.26
N PRO A 10 -26.60 -6.06 16.76
CA PRO A 10 -26.13 -4.69 16.91
C PRO A 10 -26.11 -3.98 15.55
N GLN A 11 -26.60 -2.74 15.57
CA GLN A 11 -26.55 -1.80 14.48
C GLN A 11 -25.77 -0.56 14.91
N LEU A 12 -24.68 -0.28 14.19
CA LEU A 12 -23.89 0.92 14.35
C LEU A 12 -24.32 1.97 13.33
N LEU A 13 -24.83 3.09 13.83
CA LEU A 13 -25.13 4.27 13.03
C LEU A 13 -24.12 5.38 13.32
N ALA A 14 -23.36 5.73 12.29
CA ALA A 14 -22.45 6.87 12.29
C ALA A 14 -23.03 7.96 11.39
N ASP A 15 -23.23 9.14 11.97
CA ASP A 15 -23.41 10.39 11.26
C ASP A 15 -22.53 11.37 12.01
N LEU A 16 -21.36 11.64 11.45
CA LEU A 16 -20.34 12.47 12.04
C LEU A 16 -19.96 13.54 11.03
N THR A 17 -20.13 14.80 11.42
CA THR A 17 -19.60 15.95 10.68
C THR A 17 -18.63 16.69 11.58
N ALA A 18 -17.43 16.92 11.07
CA ALA A 18 -16.43 17.77 11.71
C ALA A 18 -15.97 18.84 10.72
N SER A 19 -15.63 20.01 11.21
CA SER A 19 -15.22 21.14 10.37
C SER A 19 -14.11 21.93 11.04
N GLY A 20 -13.25 22.56 10.23
CA GLY A 20 -12.12 23.35 10.71
C GLY A 20 -11.11 22.53 11.54
N LEU A 21 -10.92 21.25 11.22
CA LEU A 21 -9.99 20.39 11.94
C LEU A 21 -8.56 20.85 11.67
N GLN A 22 -7.79 21.08 12.73
CA GLN A 22 -6.38 21.48 12.64
C GLN A 22 -5.57 20.71 13.67
N TRP A 23 -4.53 20.03 13.21
CA TRP A 23 -3.57 19.32 14.06
C TRP A 23 -2.18 19.48 13.46
N GLN A 24 -1.32 20.26 14.12
CA GLN A 24 0.01 20.59 13.59
C GLN A 24 -0.10 21.20 12.17
N ALA A 25 0.58 20.62 11.18
CA ALA A 25 0.51 21.05 9.79
C ALA A 25 -0.73 20.54 9.04
N LEU A 26 -1.44 19.55 9.59
CA LEU A 26 -2.67 18.99 8.99
C LEU A 26 -3.84 19.95 9.21
N ARG A 27 -4.47 20.36 8.12
CA ARG A 27 -5.72 21.14 8.12
C ARG A 27 -6.75 20.42 7.26
N ILE A 28 -7.99 20.35 7.74
CA ILE A 28 -9.11 19.81 6.98
C ILE A 28 -10.32 20.73 7.19
N ASN A 29 -10.86 21.26 6.09
CA ASN A 29 -12.03 22.13 6.19
C ASN A 29 -13.26 21.36 6.66
N ARG A 30 -13.52 20.18 6.09
CA ARG A 30 -14.67 19.37 6.47
C ARG A 30 -14.40 17.87 6.33
N VAL A 31 -14.92 17.12 7.30
CA VAL A 31 -15.04 15.66 7.23
C VAL A 31 -16.49 15.29 7.48
N LYS A 32 -17.06 14.45 6.62
CA LYS A 32 -18.36 13.81 6.82
C LYS A 32 -18.19 12.30 6.77
N ILE A 33 -18.74 11.60 7.75
CA ILE A 33 -18.76 10.14 7.82
C ILE A 33 -20.20 9.71 8.05
N ASP A 34 -20.76 8.99 7.08
CA ASP A 34 -22.07 8.36 7.15
C ASP A 34 -21.88 6.85 7.12
N GLY A 35 -22.36 6.13 8.14
CA GLY A 35 -22.22 4.69 8.25
C GLY A 35 -23.48 4.04 8.83
N ASP A 36 -23.92 2.95 8.23
CA ASP A 36 -24.92 2.04 8.78
C ASP A 36 -24.37 0.62 8.62
N VAL A 37 -23.95 0.01 9.73
CA VAL A 37 -23.41 -1.35 9.76
C VAL A 37 -24.24 -2.18 10.71
N ARG A 38 -24.70 -3.33 10.24
CA ARG A 38 -25.49 -4.30 10.99
C ARG A 38 -24.69 -5.59 11.08
N SER A 39 -24.65 -6.16 12.28
CA SER A 39 -24.04 -7.45 12.52
C SER A 39 -25.10 -8.39 13.07
N THR A 40 -25.79 -9.09 12.18
CA THR A 40 -26.69 -10.21 12.53
C THR A 40 -25.93 -11.53 12.30
N ASP A 41 -26.50 -12.48 11.58
CA ASP A 41 -25.80 -13.69 11.11
C ASP A 41 -24.60 -13.37 10.20
N GLN A 42 -24.63 -12.21 9.54
CA GLN A 42 -23.55 -11.68 8.70
C GLN A 42 -23.38 -10.19 8.95
N ILE A 43 -22.15 -9.70 8.80
CA ILE A 43 -21.89 -8.25 8.76
C ILE A 43 -22.31 -7.72 7.40
N GLN A 44 -23.09 -6.65 7.41
CA GLN A 44 -23.46 -5.91 6.21
C GLN A 44 -23.65 -4.44 6.50
N GLY A 45 -23.50 -3.60 5.49
CA GLY A 45 -23.72 -2.18 5.67
C GLY A 45 -23.19 -1.32 4.54
N GLN A 46 -23.10 -0.04 4.87
CA GLN A 46 -22.51 0.99 4.03
C GLN A 46 -21.72 1.96 4.89
N LEU A 47 -20.66 2.51 4.30
CA LEU A 47 -19.82 3.55 4.84
C LEU A 47 -19.50 4.53 3.70
N ALA A 48 -19.83 5.79 3.89
CA ALA A 48 -19.43 6.89 3.03
C ALA A 48 -18.60 7.87 3.85
N VAL A 49 -17.39 8.16 3.38
CA VAL A 49 -16.49 9.16 3.97
C VAL A 49 -16.21 10.21 2.92
N ARG A 50 -16.38 11.48 3.30
CA ARG A 50 -16.08 12.63 2.47
C ARG A 50 -15.17 13.57 3.24
N VAL A 51 -14.01 13.88 2.67
CA VAL A 51 -13.03 14.81 3.22
C VAL A 51 -12.83 15.93 2.22
N GLU A 52 -13.04 17.17 2.64
CA GLU A 52 -12.96 18.37 1.80
C GLU A 52 -11.82 19.26 2.27
N GLN A 53 -11.01 19.73 1.30
CA GLN A 53 -9.90 20.65 1.50
C GLN A 53 -8.97 20.19 2.62
N LEU A 54 -8.38 19.00 2.44
CA LEU A 54 -7.30 18.51 3.28
C LEU A 54 -5.98 19.09 2.79
N LYS A 55 -5.18 19.61 3.71
CA LYS A 55 -3.82 20.08 3.44
C LYS A 55 -2.88 19.55 4.50
N GLN A 56 -1.77 18.93 4.07
CA GLN A 56 -0.67 18.51 4.92
C GLN A 56 0.64 18.69 4.15
N ASP A 57 1.48 19.63 4.58
CA ASP A 57 2.71 20.01 3.90
C ASP A 57 2.46 20.34 2.41
N ALA A 58 3.06 19.56 1.48
CA ALA A 58 2.88 19.71 0.04
C ALA A 58 1.65 18.96 -0.54
N LEU A 59 0.96 18.16 0.28
CA LEU A 59 -0.26 17.46 -0.12
C LEU A 59 -1.46 18.39 0.05
N GLU A 60 -2.17 18.65 -1.03
CA GLU A 60 -3.40 19.43 -1.09
C GLU A 60 -4.49 18.62 -1.79
N VAL A 61 -5.49 18.18 -1.04
CA VAL A 61 -6.62 17.38 -1.54
C VAL A 61 -7.87 18.24 -1.49
N SER A 62 -8.42 18.58 -2.66
CA SER A 62 -9.69 19.31 -2.77
C SER A 62 -10.83 18.45 -2.23
N LEU A 63 -10.83 17.16 -2.61
CA LEU A 63 -11.85 16.19 -2.26
C LEU A 63 -11.29 14.77 -2.21
N LEU A 64 -11.54 14.07 -1.11
CA LEU A 64 -11.42 12.62 -1.01
C LEU A 64 -12.78 12.03 -0.68
N THR A 65 -13.17 11.01 -1.43
CA THR A 65 -14.37 10.20 -1.16
C THR A 65 -14.01 8.74 -1.06
N LEU A 66 -14.48 8.08 -0.01
CA LEU A 66 -14.38 6.65 0.20
C LEU A 66 -15.79 6.10 0.43
N ASP A 67 -16.25 5.23 -0.46
CA ASP A 67 -17.52 4.55 -0.36
C ASP A 67 -17.28 3.05 -0.24
N ALA A 68 -17.81 2.42 0.81
CA ALA A 68 -17.81 0.98 0.99
C ALA A 68 -19.22 0.48 1.25
N LYS A 69 -19.62 -0.63 0.62
CA LYS A 69 -20.96 -1.22 0.82
C LYS A 69 -20.97 -2.71 0.56
N GLY A 70 -21.98 -3.38 1.11
CA GLY A 70 -22.26 -4.80 0.90
C GLY A 70 -22.18 -5.60 2.19
N SER A 71 -22.03 -6.91 2.07
CA SER A 71 -21.86 -7.84 3.18
C SER A 71 -20.43 -8.37 3.26
N GLU A 72 -20.11 -9.06 4.35
CA GLU A 72 -18.84 -9.77 4.46
C GLU A 72 -18.64 -10.74 3.29
N LYS A 73 -19.70 -11.41 2.81
CA LYS A 73 -19.63 -12.36 1.69
C LYS A 73 -19.44 -11.68 0.35
N GLN A 74 -19.88 -10.42 0.21
CA GLN A 74 -19.68 -9.63 -0.99
C GLN A 74 -19.73 -8.13 -0.65
N HIS A 75 -18.58 -7.47 -0.77
CA HIS A 75 -18.47 -6.03 -0.55
C HIS A 75 -17.67 -5.37 -1.66
N GLN A 76 -17.89 -4.08 -1.81
CA GLN A 76 -17.16 -3.23 -2.72
C GLN A 76 -16.69 -1.98 -2.00
N LEU A 77 -15.55 -1.46 -2.42
CA LEU A 77 -14.96 -0.22 -1.95
C LEU A 77 -14.53 0.60 -3.17
N GLN A 78 -14.86 1.88 -3.16
CA GLN A 78 -14.44 2.87 -4.14
C GLN A 78 -13.76 4.01 -3.40
N LEU A 79 -12.52 4.28 -3.77
CA LEU A 79 -11.78 5.47 -3.35
C LEU A 79 -11.63 6.40 -4.56
N LYS A 80 -11.81 7.70 -4.34
CA LYS A 80 -11.45 8.76 -5.28
C LYS A 80 -10.76 9.88 -4.51
N ILE A 81 -9.71 10.42 -5.10
CA ILE A 81 -8.92 11.52 -4.56
C ILE A 81 -8.75 12.53 -5.70
N ASP A 82 -9.16 13.76 -5.45
CA ASP A 82 -8.84 14.92 -6.28
C ASP A 82 -7.88 15.81 -5.47
N GLY A 83 -6.66 15.98 -5.99
CA GLY A 83 -5.60 16.60 -5.23
C GLY A 83 -4.27 16.70 -5.96
N LYS A 84 -3.32 17.35 -5.29
CA LYS A 84 -1.93 17.53 -5.70
C LYS A 84 -1.02 17.11 -4.54
N PRO A 85 0.11 16.44 -4.80
CA PRO A 85 0.61 16.05 -6.12
C PRO A 85 -0.09 14.81 -6.72
N VAL A 86 -1.05 14.20 -6.02
CA VAL A 86 -1.68 12.96 -6.44
C VAL A 86 -3.20 13.09 -6.50
N SER A 87 -3.76 12.69 -7.63
CA SER A 87 -5.19 12.45 -7.84
C SER A 87 -5.39 11.03 -8.37
N GLY A 88 -6.60 10.49 -8.28
CA GLY A 88 -6.86 9.16 -8.81
C GLY A 88 -8.06 8.47 -8.21
N GLN A 89 -8.14 7.18 -8.48
CA GLN A 89 -9.19 6.32 -7.98
C GLN A 89 -8.74 4.88 -7.88
N LEU A 90 -9.46 4.13 -7.04
CA LEU A 90 -9.25 2.72 -6.79
C LEU A 90 -10.60 2.05 -6.57
N ALA A 91 -10.83 0.92 -7.22
CA ALA A 91 -12.01 0.09 -7.01
C ALA A 91 -11.59 -1.30 -6.54
N LEU A 92 -12.16 -1.73 -5.41
CA LEU A 92 -11.91 -3.02 -4.79
C LEU A 92 -13.24 -3.75 -4.64
N GLN A 93 -13.25 -5.04 -4.95
CA GLN A 93 -14.35 -5.93 -4.60
C GLN A 93 -13.79 -7.08 -3.78
N GLY A 94 -14.56 -7.59 -2.82
CA GLY A 94 -14.08 -8.60 -1.91
C GLY A 94 -15.17 -9.47 -1.31
N SER A 95 -14.74 -10.57 -0.71
CA SER A 95 -15.54 -11.56 -0.01
C SER A 95 -14.73 -12.12 1.14
N PHE A 96 -15.36 -12.31 2.29
CA PHE A 96 -14.76 -12.87 3.49
C PHE A 96 -15.49 -14.15 3.87
N ASP A 97 -14.72 -15.22 4.02
CA ASP A 97 -15.19 -16.48 4.57
C ASP A 97 -14.77 -16.60 6.04
N ARG A 98 -15.75 -16.50 6.95
CA ARG A 98 -15.52 -16.64 8.39
C ARG A 98 -14.97 -18.00 8.81
N GLN A 99 -15.40 -19.08 8.17
CA GLN A 99 -15.00 -20.44 8.54
C GLN A 99 -13.55 -20.69 8.15
N GLN A 100 -13.16 -20.23 6.96
CA GLN A 100 -11.79 -20.35 6.47
C GLN A 100 -10.87 -19.22 6.97
N GLN A 101 -11.44 -18.20 7.61
CA GLN A 101 -10.78 -16.93 7.92
C GLN A 101 -10.00 -16.37 6.72
N ARG A 102 -10.64 -16.42 5.54
CA ARG A 102 -10.01 -16.11 4.26
C ARG A 102 -10.74 -14.96 3.59
N TRP A 103 -10.02 -13.93 3.21
CA TRP A 103 -10.54 -12.85 2.39
C TRP A 103 -10.04 -12.98 0.96
N ARG A 104 -10.94 -12.91 -0.02
CA ARG A 104 -10.59 -12.90 -1.44
C ARG A 104 -11.14 -11.64 -2.07
N GLY A 105 -10.34 -10.97 -2.87
CA GLY A 105 -10.73 -9.73 -3.53
C GLY A 105 -10.09 -9.52 -4.89
N ASN A 106 -10.55 -8.47 -5.55
CA ASN A 106 -10.02 -8.01 -6.81
C ASN A 106 -9.85 -6.49 -6.79
N LEU A 107 -8.66 -6.02 -7.12
CA LEU A 107 -8.36 -4.62 -7.34
C LEU A 107 -8.45 -4.31 -8.83
N ASN A 108 -9.32 -3.40 -9.25
CA ASN A 108 -9.49 -3.03 -10.64
C ASN A 108 -9.74 -1.52 -10.79
N ASN A 109 -9.87 -1.07 -12.04
CA ASN A 109 -10.19 0.33 -12.38
C ASN A 109 -9.39 1.37 -11.57
N THR A 110 -8.12 1.04 -11.32
CA THR A 110 -7.24 1.79 -10.43
C THR A 110 -6.26 2.61 -11.25
N ARG A 111 -6.23 3.91 -11.00
CA ARG A 111 -5.30 4.85 -11.65
C ARG A 111 -4.97 6.00 -10.71
N PHE A 112 -3.74 6.48 -10.77
CA PHE A 112 -3.29 7.64 -10.00
C PHE A 112 -2.44 8.54 -10.88
N ASP A 113 -2.83 9.80 -10.99
CA ASP A 113 -1.97 10.86 -11.49
C ASP A 113 -0.95 11.20 -10.42
N THR A 114 0.30 11.30 -10.82
CA THR A 114 1.43 11.62 -9.94
C THR A 114 2.31 12.68 -10.61
N PRO A 115 3.30 13.28 -9.91
CA PRO A 115 4.25 14.20 -10.54
C PRO A 115 5.00 13.62 -11.74
N VAL A 116 5.08 12.29 -11.85
CA VAL A 116 5.75 11.59 -12.94
C VAL A 116 4.76 11.02 -13.97
N GLY A 117 3.53 11.54 -13.99
CA GLY A 117 2.46 11.11 -14.88
C GLY A 117 1.51 10.08 -14.27
N GLU A 118 0.50 9.69 -15.05
CA GLU A 118 -0.51 8.72 -14.61
C GLU A 118 0.07 7.31 -14.56
N TRP A 119 -0.20 6.60 -13.46
CA TRP A 119 -0.02 5.17 -13.33
C TRP A 119 -1.37 4.48 -13.32
N ARG A 120 -1.59 3.57 -14.26
CA ARG A 120 -2.85 2.85 -14.42
C ARG A 120 -2.64 1.36 -14.37
N LEU A 121 -3.50 0.69 -13.62
CA LEU A 121 -3.54 -0.76 -13.58
C LEU A 121 -4.07 -1.31 -14.91
N THR A 122 -3.31 -2.18 -15.59
CA THR A 122 -3.70 -2.72 -16.90
C THR A 122 -4.76 -3.81 -16.82
N ARG A 123 -4.79 -4.56 -15.71
CA ARG A 123 -5.75 -5.63 -15.45
C ARG A 123 -6.02 -5.78 -13.96
N ALA A 124 -7.20 -6.33 -13.66
CA ALA A 124 -7.60 -6.78 -12.34
C ALA A 124 -6.49 -7.55 -11.60
N ILE A 125 -6.22 -7.19 -10.34
CA ILE A 125 -5.31 -7.91 -9.43
C ILE A 125 -6.13 -8.78 -8.51
N ALA A 126 -5.99 -10.10 -8.64
CA ALA A 126 -6.52 -11.03 -7.65
C ALA A 126 -5.74 -10.93 -6.33
N LEU A 127 -6.46 -10.81 -5.23
CA LEU A 127 -5.93 -10.73 -3.87
C LEU A 127 -6.52 -11.86 -3.03
N ASP A 128 -5.70 -12.50 -2.22
CA ASP A 128 -6.13 -13.59 -1.35
C ASP A 128 -5.38 -13.52 -0.02
N TYR A 129 -6.11 -13.32 1.07
CA TYR A 129 -5.55 -13.17 2.39
C TYR A 129 -6.03 -14.30 3.29
N LEU A 130 -5.07 -15.06 3.81
CA LEU A 130 -5.27 -16.16 4.75
C LEU A 130 -4.90 -15.66 6.15
N ASN A 131 -5.91 -15.39 6.98
CA ASN A 131 -5.68 -14.83 8.31
C ASN A 131 -4.95 -15.80 9.24
N ALA A 132 -5.25 -17.10 9.17
CA ALA A 132 -4.58 -18.11 9.99
C ALA A 132 -3.06 -18.14 9.77
N GLU A 133 -2.62 -17.90 8.54
CA GLU A 133 -1.21 -17.86 8.15
C GLU A 133 -0.61 -16.45 8.20
N GLN A 134 -1.44 -15.42 8.38
CA GLN A 134 -1.06 -14.00 8.24
C GLN A 134 -0.34 -13.75 6.91
N LYS A 135 -0.91 -14.29 5.82
CA LYS A 135 -0.29 -14.33 4.50
C LYS A 135 -1.23 -13.78 3.44
N ILE A 136 -0.69 -12.95 2.55
CA ILE A 136 -1.40 -12.44 1.37
C ILE A 136 -0.75 -12.95 0.08
N SER A 137 -1.56 -13.44 -0.84
CA SER A 137 -1.21 -13.69 -2.22
C SER A 137 -1.67 -12.51 -3.08
N VAL A 138 -0.76 -11.92 -3.86
CA VAL A 138 -1.06 -10.85 -4.81
C VAL A 138 -0.77 -11.36 -6.21
N GLY A 139 -1.83 -11.49 -7.01
CA GLY A 139 -1.75 -12.03 -8.36
C GLY A 139 -0.85 -11.19 -9.29
N PRO A 140 -0.37 -11.77 -10.40
CA PRO A 140 0.51 -11.07 -11.32
C PRO A 140 -0.21 -9.88 -11.97
N HIS A 141 0.44 -8.72 -12.06
CA HIS A 141 -0.17 -7.49 -12.54
C HIS A 141 0.86 -6.54 -13.14
N CYS A 142 0.39 -5.55 -13.91
CA CYS A 142 1.24 -4.49 -14.45
C CYS A 142 0.57 -3.12 -14.26
N TRP A 143 1.41 -2.13 -13.97
CA TRP A 143 1.05 -0.72 -13.96
C TRP A 143 1.69 -0.04 -15.15
N GLN A 144 0.88 0.69 -15.90
CA GLN A 144 1.29 1.40 -17.09
C GLN A 144 1.36 2.90 -16.81
N ASN A 145 2.45 3.51 -17.24
CA ASN A 145 2.65 4.94 -17.37
C ASN A 145 3.08 5.23 -18.82
N PRO A 146 2.84 6.42 -19.37
CA PRO A 146 3.32 6.75 -20.72
C PRO A 146 4.82 6.51 -20.90
N ASN A 147 5.61 6.76 -19.85
CA ASN A 147 7.07 6.73 -19.85
C ASN A 147 7.65 5.54 -19.07
N ALA A 148 6.84 4.57 -18.63
CA ALA A 148 7.29 3.38 -17.91
C ALA A 148 6.24 2.27 -17.82
N GLU A 149 6.66 1.05 -17.49
CA GLU A 149 5.78 -0.03 -17.07
C GLU A 149 6.38 -0.80 -15.91
N LEU A 150 5.58 -1.02 -14.88
CA LEU A 150 5.97 -1.78 -13.70
C LEU A 150 5.15 -3.05 -13.61
N CYS A 151 5.77 -4.19 -13.85
CA CYS A 151 5.14 -5.50 -13.84
C CYS A 151 5.61 -6.36 -12.66
N VAL A 152 4.66 -7.06 -12.07
CA VAL A 152 4.88 -8.16 -11.13
C VAL A 152 4.47 -9.44 -11.86
N PRO A 153 5.44 -10.18 -12.47
CA PRO A 153 5.12 -11.27 -13.39
C PRO A 153 4.71 -12.57 -12.68
N LYS A 154 4.94 -12.69 -11.37
CA LYS A 154 4.64 -13.88 -10.57
C LYS A 154 3.81 -13.47 -9.37
N THR A 155 2.96 -14.37 -8.89
CA THR A 155 2.21 -14.15 -7.65
C THR A 155 3.18 -13.87 -6.51
N ILE A 156 2.94 -12.79 -5.77
CA ILE A 156 3.68 -12.47 -4.55
C ILE A 156 2.99 -13.20 -3.42
N GLU A 157 3.76 -14.00 -2.69
CA GLU A 157 3.32 -14.63 -1.44
C GLU A 157 4.01 -13.89 -0.29
N ALA A 158 3.26 -13.04 0.40
CA ALA A 158 3.79 -12.13 1.41
C ALA A 158 3.21 -12.44 2.81
N GLY A 159 4.11 -12.77 3.74
CA GLY A 159 3.84 -12.85 5.18
C GLY A 159 5.09 -12.45 5.97
N GLN A 160 5.37 -13.12 7.09
CA GLN A 160 6.63 -12.91 7.84
C GLN A 160 7.89 -13.14 6.97
N SER A 161 7.76 -14.03 5.99
CA SER A 161 8.70 -14.20 4.89
C SER A 161 7.97 -14.05 3.56
N GLY A 162 8.72 -13.86 2.50
CA GLY A 162 8.16 -13.79 1.17
C GLY A 162 9.19 -13.52 0.11
N GLN A 163 8.70 -13.48 -1.12
CA GLN A 163 9.48 -13.12 -2.29
C GLN A 163 8.61 -12.37 -3.29
N ALA A 164 9.22 -11.42 -3.99
CA ALA A 164 8.60 -10.66 -5.05
C ALA A 164 9.57 -10.54 -6.22
N SER A 165 9.04 -10.62 -7.43
CA SER A 165 9.77 -10.33 -8.65
C SER A 165 9.12 -9.12 -9.28
N VAL A 166 9.92 -8.13 -9.65
CA VAL A 166 9.47 -6.88 -10.24
C VAL A 166 10.25 -6.65 -11.52
N VAL A 167 9.55 -6.33 -12.59
CA VAL A 167 10.11 -5.99 -13.89
C VAL A 167 9.71 -4.56 -14.19
N LEU A 168 10.69 -3.72 -14.46
CA LEU A 168 10.50 -2.36 -14.90
C LEU A 168 10.87 -2.32 -16.38
N ASN A 169 9.92 -1.98 -17.24
CA ASN A 169 10.16 -1.84 -18.68
C ASN A 169 10.09 -0.37 -19.07
N ARG A 170 10.89 0.00 -20.07
CA ARG A 170 10.82 1.28 -20.78
C ARG A 170 10.77 2.51 -19.86
N PHE A 171 11.49 2.47 -18.73
CA PHE A 171 11.51 3.56 -17.77
C PHE A 171 12.38 4.69 -18.27
N ASP A 172 11.77 5.82 -18.60
CA ASP A 172 12.50 7.04 -18.95
C ASP A 172 13.15 7.65 -17.70
N LEU A 173 14.48 7.79 -17.70
CA LEU A 173 15.23 8.41 -16.61
C LEU A 173 14.86 9.89 -16.39
N ALA A 174 14.21 10.55 -17.34
CA ALA A 174 13.64 11.88 -17.11
C ALA A 174 12.55 11.86 -16.00
N MET A 175 11.90 10.71 -15.74
CA MET A 175 10.89 10.59 -14.69
C MET A 175 11.43 10.81 -13.28
N ILE A 176 12.73 10.59 -13.03
CA ILE A 176 13.31 10.83 -11.70
C ILE A 176 13.71 12.28 -11.46
N LYS A 177 13.64 13.15 -12.48
CA LYS A 177 14.00 14.57 -12.38
C LYS A 177 13.40 15.30 -11.18
N PRO A 178 12.11 15.10 -10.80
CA PRO A 178 11.54 15.76 -9.62
C PRO A 178 12.21 15.39 -8.29
N PHE A 179 13.01 14.32 -8.26
CA PHE A 179 13.72 13.83 -7.08
C PHE A 179 15.24 14.11 -7.14
N LEU A 180 15.73 14.73 -8.21
CA LEU A 180 17.13 15.07 -8.40
C LEU A 180 17.39 16.53 -8.03
N GLY A 181 18.64 16.85 -7.68
CA GLY A 181 19.09 18.23 -7.55
C GLY A 181 19.13 18.95 -8.90
N PRO A 182 19.13 20.29 -8.93
CA PRO A 182 19.05 21.08 -10.16
C PRO A 182 20.21 20.81 -11.14
N GLU A 183 21.38 20.44 -10.63
CA GLU A 183 22.60 20.18 -11.42
C GLU A 183 22.65 18.76 -12.03
N THR A 184 21.74 17.87 -11.64
CA THR A 184 21.79 16.47 -12.06
C THR A 184 20.78 16.21 -13.18
N ALA A 185 21.28 16.07 -14.40
CA ALA A 185 20.50 15.60 -15.54
C ALA A 185 20.79 14.12 -15.82
N LEU A 186 19.74 13.31 -15.91
CA LEU A 186 19.83 11.91 -16.33
C LEU A 186 18.92 11.71 -17.54
N SER A 187 19.46 11.03 -18.56
CA SER A 187 18.76 10.77 -19.82
C SER A 187 18.97 9.32 -20.24
N GLY A 188 17.96 8.73 -20.86
CA GLY A 188 18.00 7.37 -21.36
C GLY A 188 16.79 6.55 -20.89
N VAL A 189 16.63 5.37 -21.47
CA VAL A 189 15.56 4.44 -21.13
C VAL A 189 16.17 3.20 -20.48
N PHE A 190 15.65 2.84 -19.32
CA PHE A 190 16.10 1.70 -18.54
C PHE A 190 15.03 0.60 -18.51
N THR A 191 15.46 -0.65 -18.71
CA THR A 191 14.66 -1.85 -18.47
C THR A 191 15.44 -2.73 -17.51
N GLY A 192 14.78 -3.23 -16.47
CA GLY A 192 15.43 -3.99 -15.43
C GLY A 192 14.50 -4.95 -14.71
N ARG A 193 15.10 -5.91 -14.01
CA ARG A 193 14.41 -6.86 -13.14
C ARG A 193 15.04 -6.80 -11.76
N ALA A 194 14.19 -6.84 -10.73
CA ALA A 194 14.59 -7.00 -9.36
C ALA A 194 13.84 -8.18 -8.73
N ASP A 195 14.58 -9.07 -8.08
CA ASP A 195 14.02 -10.14 -7.26
C ASP A 195 14.35 -9.83 -5.79
N VAL A 196 13.31 -9.74 -4.97
CA VAL A 196 13.40 -9.37 -3.55
C VAL A 196 12.91 -10.55 -2.73
N SER A 197 13.62 -10.89 -1.65
CA SER A 197 13.16 -11.88 -0.68
C SER A 197 13.42 -11.39 0.74
N TRP A 198 12.52 -11.75 1.66
CA TRP A 198 12.64 -11.39 3.08
C TRP A 198 12.27 -12.56 3.97
N LYS A 199 12.81 -12.54 5.19
CA LYS A 199 12.58 -13.52 6.25
C LYS A 199 12.53 -12.79 7.60
N PRO A 200 11.87 -13.36 8.62
CA PRO A 200 11.89 -12.77 9.94
C PRO A 200 13.34 -12.63 10.45
N ALA A 201 13.64 -11.53 11.13
CA ALA A 201 14.94 -11.35 11.75
C ALA A 201 15.18 -12.47 12.78
N ALA A 202 16.29 -13.21 12.65
CA ALA A 202 16.66 -14.19 13.66
C ALA A 202 16.94 -13.46 14.98
N ARG A 203 16.27 -13.85 16.07
CA ARG A 203 16.60 -13.34 17.40
C ARG A 203 18.05 -13.70 17.71
N CYS A 204 18.92 -12.70 17.87
CA CYS A 204 20.25 -12.93 18.42
C CYS A 204 20.11 -13.52 19.84
N ARG A 205 20.40 -14.82 19.99
CA ARG A 205 20.56 -15.42 21.32
C ARG A 205 21.79 -14.80 21.97
N ARG A 206 21.60 -14.01 23.03
CA ARG A 206 22.69 -13.61 23.93
C ARG A 206 23.28 -14.87 24.56
N ARG A 207 24.43 -15.31 24.09
CA ARG A 207 25.24 -16.32 24.79
C ARG A 207 25.86 -15.61 26.00
N LYS A 208 25.34 -15.85 27.22
CA LYS A 208 26.03 -15.44 28.45
C LYS A 208 27.30 -16.28 28.54
N SER A 209 28.47 -15.69 28.27
CA SER A 209 29.73 -16.28 28.72
C SER A 209 29.83 -16.09 30.23
N ARG A 210 30.01 -17.18 30.98
CA ARG A 210 30.50 -17.13 32.36
C ARG A 210 32.02 -17.05 32.28
N SER A 211 32.58 -15.85 32.34
CA SER A 211 33.96 -15.65 32.76
C SER A 211 34.08 -14.26 33.40
N PRO A 212 34.65 -14.14 34.61
CA PRO A 212 34.83 -12.86 35.27
C PRO A 212 36.22 -12.30 34.92
N ALA A 213 36.29 -11.35 34.00
CA ALA A 213 37.32 -10.30 33.96
C ALA A 213 37.15 -9.46 32.69
N THR A 214 36.94 -8.16 32.89
CA THR A 214 37.25 -7.06 31.95
C THR A 214 36.99 -7.33 30.46
N ALA A 215 35.75 -7.06 30.02
CA ALA A 215 35.50 -6.68 28.64
C ALA A 215 34.34 -5.69 28.59
N SER A 216 34.67 -4.45 28.24
CA SER A 216 33.74 -3.37 27.89
C SER A 216 32.60 -3.88 27.01
N ARG A 217 31.35 -3.70 27.48
CA ARG A 217 30.14 -3.96 26.71
C ARG A 217 30.06 -3.02 25.50
N TRP A 218 30.57 -3.46 24.36
CA TRP A 218 30.15 -2.93 23.07
C TRP A 218 28.94 -3.73 22.59
N CYS A 219 27.74 -3.15 22.72
CA CYS A 219 26.63 -3.53 21.86
C CYS A 219 26.89 -2.84 20.50
N SER A 220 27.76 -3.43 19.69
CA SER A 220 27.90 -3.00 18.30
C SER A 220 26.61 -3.33 17.55
N ARG A 221 26.05 -2.30 16.92
CA ARG A 221 24.94 -2.38 15.97
C ARG A 221 25.14 -3.58 15.06
N CYS A 222 24.09 -4.39 14.88
CA CYS A 222 24.07 -5.40 13.82
C CYS A 222 24.38 -4.71 12.48
N ARG A 223 25.57 -5.00 11.98
CA ARG A 223 25.99 -4.73 10.61
C ARG A 223 25.01 -5.42 9.68
N ALA A 224 24.42 -4.67 8.75
CA ALA A 224 23.69 -5.21 7.61
C ALA A 224 24.60 -6.19 6.86
N THR A 225 24.34 -7.48 7.00
CA THR A 225 25.03 -8.51 6.22
C THR A 225 24.41 -8.56 4.83
N ARG A 226 25.16 -7.99 3.87
CA ARG A 226 25.06 -8.17 2.41
C ARG A 226 23.80 -7.60 1.74
N CYS A 227 23.82 -6.29 1.48
CA CYS A 227 23.46 -5.84 0.14
C CYS A 227 24.54 -6.38 -0.82
N ARG A 228 24.23 -7.42 -1.59
CA ARG A 228 24.90 -7.54 -2.89
C ARG A 228 24.22 -6.50 -3.76
N SER A 229 24.97 -5.46 -4.14
CA SER A 229 24.57 -4.58 -5.22
C SER A 229 24.14 -5.44 -6.42
N PRO A 230 23.03 -5.14 -7.11
CA PRO A 230 22.82 -5.73 -8.42
C PRO A 230 24.00 -5.30 -9.29
N SER A 231 24.81 -6.26 -9.72
CA SER A 231 25.87 -6.00 -10.68
C SER A 231 25.21 -5.72 -12.02
N ILE A 232 25.00 -4.44 -12.33
CA ILE A 232 24.72 -3.98 -13.69
C ILE A 232 26.01 -4.24 -14.48
N ARG A 233 25.96 -5.19 -15.40
CA ARG A 233 27.08 -5.53 -16.28
C ARG A 233 26.91 -4.69 -17.55
N TRP A 234 27.68 -3.61 -17.67
CA TRP A 234 27.76 -2.80 -18.89
C TRP A 234 28.57 -3.55 -19.96
N PRO A 235 28.11 -3.63 -21.23
CA PRO A 235 28.96 -4.09 -22.31
C PRO A 235 30.03 -3.02 -22.60
N SER A 236 31.29 -3.43 -22.56
CA SER A 236 32.43 -2.61 -22.94
C SER A 236 32.49 -2.46 -24.47
N THR A 237 32.50 -1.23 -24.95
CA THR A 237 32.74 -0.89 -26.37
C THR A 237 34.22 -1.16 -26.72
N PRO A 238 34.53 -1.83 -27.85
CA PRO A 238 35.90 -2.00 -28.30
C PRO A 238 36.44 -0.69 -28.92
N ALA A 239 37.75 -0.49 -28.75
CA ALA A 239 38.51 0.66 -29.23
C ALA A 239 38.61 0.73 -30.77
#